data_AF-A0A1Q7NYN1-F1
#
_entry.id   AF-A0A1Q7NYN1-F1
#
_cell.length_a   1.000
_cell.length_b   1.000
_cell.length_c   1.000
_cell.angle_alpha   90.00
_cell.angle_beta   90.00
_cell.angle_gamma   90.00
#
_symmetry.space_group_name_H-M   'P 1'
#
loop_
_entity.id
_entity.type
_entity.pdbx_description
1 polymer ?
#
loop_
_entity_poly.entity_id
_entity_poly.type
_entity_poly.pdbx_seq_one_letter_code
_entity_poly.pdbx_strand_id
1 'polypeptide(L)'
;MTIHFVVENNDNQEVTMTCLRQDSCNYALSDGQKEIPYATNTLVYGSLTLPPKTPRLVDWTFYSIFDTSQSYSFLVKEPWGTGSVPIRIHQ
;
A
#
# COMPACT_ATOMS: atom_id res chain seq x y z
N MET A 1 0.57 4.69 -11.88
CA MET A 1 0.58 5.71 -10.82
C MET A 1 1.44 5.21 -9.68
N THR A 2 2.22 6.08 -9.04
CA THR A 2 3.01 5.74 -7.85
C THR A 2 2.58 6.61 -6.68
N ILE A 3 2.40 6.01 -5.50
CA ILE A 3 2.07 6.69 -4.26
C ILE A 3 3.27 6.55 -3.33
N HIS A 4 3.75 7.66 -2.77
CA HIS A 4 4.88 7.69 -1.86
C HIS A 4 4.36 7.87 -0.43
N PHE A 5 4.64 6.92 0.46
CA PHE A 5 4.37 7.05 1.88
C PHE A 5 5.65 7.05 2.69
N VAL A 6 5.65 7.86 3.75
CA VAL A 6 6.55 7.67 4.89
C VAL A 6 5.75 6.91 5.94
N VAL A 7 6.18 5.68 6.23
CA VAL A 7 5.56 4.82 7.25
C VAL A 7 6.49 4.71 8.46
N GLU A 8 5.92 4.79 9.65
CA GLU A 8 6.62 4.57 10.90
C GLU A 8 5.84 3.55 11.72
N ASN A 9 6.55 2.53 12.19
CA ASN A 9 6.01 1.57 13.15
C ASN A 9 5.98 2.21 14.55
N ASN A 10 4.77 2.48 15.03
CA ASN A 10 4.54 3.08 16.34
C ASN A 10 4.56 2.08 17.50
N ASP A 11 4.69 0.79 17.26
CA ASP A 11 4.85 -0.21 18.31
C ASP A 11 6.28 -0.26 18.85
N ASN A 12 6.47 -1.07 19.89
CA ASN A 12 7.77 -1.35 20.50
C ASN A 12 8.43 -2.62 19.93
N GLN A 13 7.75 -3.33 19.03
CA GLN A 13 8.21 -4.55 18.38
C GLN A 13 8.25 -4.37 16.86
N GLU A 14 9.04 -5.19 16.17
CA GLU A 14 9.09 -5.17 14.71
C GLU A 14 7.75 -5.62 14.11
N VAL A 15 7.35 -4.96 13.03
CA VAL A 15 6.17 -5.33 12.24
C VAL A 15 6.62 -5.55 10.81
N THR A 16 6.13 -6.61 10.18
CA THR A 16 6.47 -6.92 8.79
C THR A 16 5.29 -6.64 7.88
N MET A 17 5.52 -5.78 6.90
CA MET A 17 4.65 -5.56 5.76
C MET A 17 4.86 -6.70 4.76
N THR A 18 3.79 -7.26 4.20
CA THR A 18 3.86 -8.45 3.36
C THR A 18 3.02 -8.33 2.08
N CYS A 19 3.57 -8.86 1.00
CA CYS A 19 2.95 -8.94 -0.31
C CYS A 19 3.57 -10.14 -1.04
N LEU A 20 3.09 -11.34 -0.69
CA LEU A 20 3.69 -12.60 -1.17
C LEU A 20 3.39 -12.86 -2.65
N ARG A 21 2.24 -12.36 -3.15
CA ARG A 21 1.84 -12.44 -4.55
C ARG A 21 1.06 -11.19 -4.94
N GLN A 22 1.13 -10.84 -6.22
CA GLN A 22 0.48 -9.64 -6.75
C GLN A 22 -1.05 -9.69 -6.64
N ASP A 23 -1.64 -10.86 -6.85
CA ASP A 23 -3.08 -11.13 -6.78
C ASP A 23 -3.61 -11.28 -5.34
N SER A 24 -2.71 -11.42 -4.35
CA SER A 24 -3.05 -11.58 -2.94
C SER A 24 -2.27 -10.63 -2.03
N CYS A 25 -1.93 -9.45 -2.55
CA CYS A 25 -1.18 -8.45 -1.81
C CYS A 25 -2.07 -7.78 -0.75
N ASN A 26 -1.50 -7.42 0.39
CA ASN A 26 -2.23 -6.71 1.45
C ASN A 26 -2.47 -5.22 1.12
N TYR A 27 -2.04 -4.77 -0.05
CA TYR A 27 -2.10 -3.37 -0.50
C TYR A 27 -2.77 -3.27 -1.87
N ALA A 28 -3.81 -2.44 -1.95
CA ALA A 28 -4.59 -2.25 -3.15
C ALA A 28 -5.11 -0.82 -3.24
N LEU A 29 -5.46 -0.40 -4.45
CA LEU A 29 -6.35 0.74 -4.64
C LEU A 29 -7.78 0.26 -4.82
N SER A 30 -8.75 1.00 -4.33
CA SER A 30 -10.16 0.76 -4.60
C SER A 30 -10.83 2.01 -5.14
N ASP A 31 -11.67 1.83 -6.16
CA ASP A 31 -12.61 2.86 -6.65
C ASP A 31 -14.01 2.72 -6.02
N GLY A 32 -14.14 1.85 -5.02
CA GLY A 32 -15.42 1.51 -4.36
C GLY A 32 -16.20 0.40 -5.06
N GLN A 33 -15.87 0.03 -6.30
CA GLN A 33 -16.48 -1.10 -7.01
C GLN A 33 -15.53 -2.27 -7.19
N LYS A 34 -14.25 -2.00 -7.47
CA LYS A 34 -13.21 -3.01 -7.66
C LYS A 34 -11.92 -2.61 -6.95
N GLU A 35 -11.07 -3.60 -6.77
CA GLU A 35 -9.72 -3.42 -6.27
C GLU A 35 -8.72 -3.56 -7.42
N ILE A 36 -7.75 -2.64 -7.43
CA ILE A 36 -6.62 -2.60 -8.35
C ILE A 36 -5.40 -3.04 -7.54
N PRO A 37 -4.87 -4.24 -7.81
CA PRO A 37 -3.75 -4.76 -7.03
C PRO A 37 -2.49 -3.93 -7.28
N TYR A 38 -1.67 -3.85 -6.25
CA TYR A 38 -0.31 -3.35 -6.34
C TYR A 38 0.49 -4.12 -7.42
N ALA A 39 1.40 -3.44 -8.12
CA ALA A 39 1.97 -3.96 -9.37
C ALA A 39 3.50 -4.11 -9.41
N THR A 40 4.26 -3.58 -8.45
CA THR A 40 5.75 -3.63 -8.48
C THR A 40 6.33 -4.29 -7.24
N ASN A 41 7.66 -4.25 -7.00
CA ASN A 41 8.33 -4.96 -5.89
C ASN A 41 9.11 -4.01 -4.95
N THR A 42 8.56 -2.85 -4.58
CA THR A 42 9.06 -2.01 -3.48
C THR A 42 9.31 -2.82 -2.20
N LEU A 43 8.47 -3.82 -1.94
CA LEU A 43 8.75 -4.84 -0.94
C LEU A 43 9.74 -5.86 -1.51
N VAL A 44 11.00 -5.75 -1.12
CA VAL A 44 12.08 -6.63 -1.58
C VAL A 44 11.78 -8.06 -1.11
N TYR A 45 11.67 -9.01 -2.04
CA TYR A 45 11.20 -10.40 -1.79
C TYR A 45 9.78 -10.51 -1.22
N GLY A 46 8.92 -9.50 -1.45
CA GLY A 46 7.54 -9.52 -1.00
C GLY A 46 7.36 -9.20 0.49
N SER A 47 8.37 -8.67 1.16
CA SER A 47 8.23 -8.17 2.53
C SER A 47 9.10 -6.95 2.82
N LEU A 48 8.73 -6.21 3.87
CA LEU A 48 9.53 -5.16 4.47
C LEU A 48 9.30 -5.16 5.98
N THR A 49 10.36 -5.41 6.74
CA THR A 49 10.31 -5.30 8.20
C THR A 49 10.53 -3.85 8.61
N LEU A 50 9.58 -3.31 9.37
CA LEU A 50 9.61 -1.98 9.97
C LEU A 50 10.11 -2.09 11.42
N PRO A 51 11.33 -1.64 11.72
CA PRO A 51 11.80 -1.57 13.09
C PRO A 51 11.01 -0.51 13.89
N PRO A 52 10.93 -0.64 15.22
CA PRO A 52 10.26 0.33 16.09
C PRO A 52 10.77 1.76 15.85
N LYS A 53 9.85 2.72 15.83
CA LYS A 53 10.13 4.17 15.86
C LYS A 53 11.09 4.66 14.77
N THR A 54 11.12 3.95 13.65
CA THR A 54 12.04 4.24 12.54
C THR A 54 11.25 4.42 11.25
N PRO A 55 11.19 5.65 10.70
CA PRO A 55 10.52 5.90 9.44
C PRO A 55 11.17 5.18 8.26
N ARG A 56 10.34 4.75 7.30
CA ARG A 56 10.73 4.19 6.02
C ARG A 56 9.91 4.82 4.90
N LEU A 57 10.56 5.07 3.77
CA LEU A 57 9.88 5.47 2.54
C LEU A 57 9.44 4.22 1.79
N VAL A 58 8.17 4.16 1.41
CA VAL A 58 7.57 3.04 0.69
C VAL A 58 6.76 3.59 -0.48
N ASP A 59 7.10 3.11 -1.67
CA ASP A 59 6.47 3.48 -2.92
C ASP A 59 5.49 2.39 -3.37
N TRP A 60 4.24 2.76 -3.66
CA TRP A 60 3.23 1.83 -4.18
C TRP A 60 2.91 2.17 -5.61
N THR A 61 3.33 1.32 -6.55
CA THR A 61 3.04 1.50 -7.97
C THR A 61 1.89 0.60 -8.40
N PHE A 62 0.94 1.21 -9.11
CA PHE A 62 -0.26 0.56 -9.64
C PHE A 62 -0.35 0.79 -11.15
N TYR A 63 -0.71 -0.26 -11.88
CA TYR A 63 -0.94 -0.22 -13.33
C TYR A 63 -2.42 -0.45 -13.62
N SER A 64 -3.09 0.62 -14.06
CA SER A 64 -4.48 0.62 -14.51
C SER A 64 -4.74 1.87 -15.35
N ILE A 65 -5.90 1.91 -16.01
CA ILE A 65 -6.46 3.14 -16.54
C ILE A 65 -7.25 3.78 -15.40
N PHE A 66 -6.78 4.93 -14.92
CA PHE A 66 -7.38 5.65 -13.80
C PHE A 66 -8.29 6.76 -14.29
N ASP A 67 -9.48 6.86 -13.70
CA ASP A 67 -10.44 7.93 -13.95
C ASP A 67 -10.22 9.05 -12.92
N THR A 68 -9.71 10.20 -13.36
CA THR A 68 -9.39 11.33 -12.47
C THR A 68 -10.63 12.02 -11.87
N SER A 69 -11.83 11.70 -12.35
CA SER A 69 -13.08 12.18 -11.76
C SER A 69 -13.53 11.39 -10.53
N GLN A 70 -12.97 10.19 -10.33
CA GLN A 70 -13.33 9.30 -9.23
C GLN A 70 -12.43 9.50 -8.00
N SER A 71 -13.00 9.21 -6.84
CA SER A 71 -12.26 9.09 -5.58
C SER A 71 -11.73 7.67 -5.45
N TYR A 72 -10.46 7.54 -5.11
CA TYR A 72 -9.85 6.25 -4.82
C TYR A 72 -9.54 6.14 -3.34
N SER A 73 -9.36 4.91 -2.86
CA SER A 73 -8.87 4.63 -1.51
C SER A 73 -7.66 3.70 -1.60
N PHE A 74 -6.57 4.06 -0.94
CA PHE A 74 -5.46 3.16 -0.68
C PHE A 74 -5.77 2.29 0.52
N LEU A 75 -5.83 0.99 0.30
CA LEU A 75 -6.21 -0.01 1.30
C LEU A 75 -4.95 -0.69 1.87
N VAL A 76 -4.94 -0.86 3.18
CA VAL A 76 -4.00 -1.69 3.93
C VAL A 76 -4.79 -2.82 4.59
N LYS A 77 -4.37 -4.07 4.37
CA LYS A 77 -5.06 -5.28 4.84
C LYS A 77 -4.07 -6.27 5.46
N GLU A 78 -3.22 -5.79 6.34
CA GLU A 78 -2.19 -6.62 6.97
C GLU A 78 -2.78 -7.42 8.15
N PRO A 79 -2.18 -8.58 8.51
CA PRO A 79 -2.63 -9.37 9.66
C PRO A 79 -2.61 -8.59 10.99
N TRP A 80 -1.71 -7.62 11.10
CA TRP A 80 -1.55 -6.75 12.26
C TRP A 80 -2.43 -5.50 12.22
N GLY A 81 -3.12 -5.20 11.10
CA GLY A 81 -3.98 -4.03 11.02
C GLY A 81 -4.55 -3.75 9.64
N THR A 82 -5.71 -3.10 9.62
CA THR A 82 -6.37 -2.67 8.39
C THR A 82 -6.59 -1.15 8.38
N GLY A 83 -6.62 -0.56 7.20
CA GLY A 83 -6.79 0.88 7.04
C GLY A 83 -7.18 1.27 5.61
N SER A 84 -7.75 2.46 5.48
CA SER A 84 -8.12 3.05 4.20
C SER A 84 -7.77 4.54 4.20
N VAL A 85 -7.01 4.97 3.20
CA VAL A 85 -6.65 6.38 2.99
C VAL A 85 -7.33 6.86 1.71
N PRO A 86 -8.27 7.81 1.78
CA PRO A 86 -8.86 8.39 0.57
C PRO A 86 -7.80 9.20 -0.17
N ILE A 87 -7.70 8.99 -1.48
CA ILE A 87 -6.74 9.67 -2.35
C ILE A 87 -7.44 10.19 -3.61
N ARG A 88 -6.87 11.25 -4.18
CA ARG A 88 -7.28 11.81 -5.47
C ARG A 88 -6.16 11.66 -6.47
N ILE A 89 -6.50 11.21 -7.67
CA ILE A 89 -5.55 11.04 -8.76
C ILE A 89 -5.58 12.30 -9.62
N HIS A 90 -4.44 12.99 -9.70
CA HIS A 90 -4.22 14.12 -10.60
C HIS A 90 -3.39 13.63 -11.80
N GLN A 91 -3.76 14.04 -13.01
CA GLN A 91 -2.97 13.84 -14.24
C GLN A 91 -2.02 15.01 -14.47
#